data_AF-A0A2W7A418-F1
#
_entry.id   AF-A0A2W7A418-F1
#
_cell.length_a   1.000
_cell.length_b   1.000
_cell.length_c   1.000
_cell.angle_alpha   90.00
_cell.angle_beta   90.00
_cell.angle_gamma   90.00
#
_symmetry.space_group_name_H-M   'P 1'
#
loop_
_entity.id
_entity.type
_entity.pdbx_description
1 polymer ?
#
loop_
_entity_poly.entity_id
_entity_poly.type
_entity_poly.pdbx_seq_one_letter_code
_entity_poly.pdbx_strand_id
1 'polypeptide(L)' 'MVTTLNKPSLLMHEIQLQKVGEWNLFKFSESLQLQMENLLEKKKADQLSPDEITELDNIGELDRIFTHINAMLAAQNASQ' A
#
# COMPACT_ATOMS: atom_id res chain seq x y z
N MET A 1 -17.96 -10.08 5.02
CA MET A 1 -16.95 -11.15 5.22
C MET A 1 -15.62 -10.42 5.32
N VAL A 2 -14.95 -10.48 6.47
CA VAL A 2 -13.60 -9.89 6.62
C VAL A 2 -12.62 -10.93 6.08
N THR A 3 -12.14 -10.72 4.86
CA THR A 3 -11.06 -11.52 4.30
C THR A 3 -9.79 -11.16 5.06
N THR A 4 -9.40 -12.01 6.01
CA THR A 4 -8.10 -11.91 6.67
C THR A 4 -7.03 -12.01 5.59
N LEU A 5 -6.32 -10.91 5.38
CA LEU A 5 -5.38 -10.70 4.30
C LEU A 5 -3.98 -11.17 4.76
N ASN A 6 -3.92 -12.37 5.34
CA ASN A 6 -2.71 -13.04 5.84
C ASN A 6 -1.64 -13.35 4.77
N LYS A 7 -1.85 -12.98 3.50
CA LYS A 7 -0.90 -13.23 2.42
C LYS A 7 -0.61 -11.96 1.62
N PRO A 8 0.65 -11.45 1.64
CA PRO A 8 1.06 -10.36 0.75
C PRO A 8 0.94 -10.74 -0.73
N SER A 9 0.90 -12.04 -1.07
CA SER A 9 0.59 -12.51 -2.42
C SER A 9 -0.83 -12.16 -2.88
N LEU A 10 -1.79 -12.00 -1.96
CA LEU A 10 -3.15 -11.57 -2.30
C LEU A 10 -3.18 -10.07 -2.61
N LEU A 11 -2.35 -9.29 -1.90
CA LEU A 11 -2.13 -7.87 -2.14
C LEU A 11 -1.54 -7.59 -3.52
N MET A 12 -0.90 -8.57 -4.17
CA MET A 12 -0.33 -8.38 -5.51
C MET A 12 -1.40 -8.00 -6.56
N HIS A 13 -2.64 -8.47 -6.39
CA HIS A 13 -3.76 -8.07 -7.25
C HIS A 13 -4.31 -6.68 -6.90
N GLU A 14 -4.00 -6.19 -5.70
CA GLU A 14 -4.41 -4.89 -5.17
C GLU A 14 -3.36 -3.78 -5.40
N ILE A 15 -2.27 -4.09 -6.11
CA ILE A 15 -1.29 -3.10 -6.56
C ILE A 15 -1.67 -2.67 -7.97
N GLN A 16 -1.96 -1.39 -8.15
CA GLN A 16 -2.26 -0.82 -9.46
C GLN A 16 -1.13 0.08 -9.93
N LEU A 17 -0.77 -0.09 -11.20
CA LEU A 17 0.10 0.84 -11.90
C LEU A 17 -0.78 1.99 -12.41
N GLN A 18 -0.68 3.16 -11.77
CA GLN A 18 -1.38 4.35 -12.19
C GLN A 18 -0.49 5.18 -13.11
N LYS A 19 -0.94 5.40 -14.35
CA LYS A 19 -0.26 6.32 -15.25
C LYS A 19 -0.61 7.76 -14.89
N VAL A 20 0.37 8.52 -14.39
CA VAL A 20 0.22 9.94 -14.05
C VAL A 20 1.05 10.75 -15.04
N GLY A 21 0.39 11.32 -16.05
CA GLY A 21 1.06 11.97 -17.18
C GLY A 21 1.79 10.94 -18.05
N GLU A 22 3.11 11.04 -18.13
CA GLU A 22 3.97 10.07 -18.82
C GLU A 22 4.51 8.97 -17.88
N TRP A 23 4.30 9.10 -16.58
CA TRP A 23 4.89 8.21 -15.57
C TRP A 23 3.99 7.04 -15.25
N ASN A 24 4.57 5.87 -15.06
CA ASN A 24 3.87 4.72 -14.50
C ASN A 24 4.24 4.61 -13.01
N LEU A 25 3.34 5.09 -12.13
CA LEU A 25 3.56 5.08 -10.69
C LEU A 25 2.83 3.90 -10.06
N PHE A 26 3.47 3.26 -9.08
CA PHE A 26 2.80 2.26 -8.26
C PHE A 26 1.88 2.95 -7.27
N LYS A 27 0.62 2.52 -7.22
CA LYS A 27 -0.39 2.99 -6.29
C LYS A 27 -1.16 1.78 -5.74
N PHE A 28 -1.64 1.90 -4.52
CA PHE A 28 -2.59 0.95 -3.98
C PHE A 28 -3.96 1.06 -4.65
N SER A 29 -4.62 -0.07 -4.84
CA SER A 29 -6.04 -0.13 -5.15
C SER A 29 -6.86 0.57 -4.08
N GLU A 30 -8.04 1.06 -4.47
CA GLU A 30 -8.98 1.72 -3.56
C GLU A 30 -9.37 0.80 -2.39
N SER A 31 -9.56 -0.50 -2.65
CA SER A 31 -9.83 -1.52 -1.64
C SER A 31 -8.69 -1.67 -0.62
N LEU A 32 -7.43 -1.66 -1.06
CA LEU A 32 -6.26 -1.73 -0.17
C LEU A 32 -6.05 -0.44 0.62
N GLN A 33 -6.29 0.73 0.01
CA GLN A 33 -6.30 2.00 0.74
C GLN A 33 -7.35 2.01 1.85
N LEU A 34 -8.57 1.52 1.57
CA LEU A 34 -9.62 1.38 2.57
C LEU A 34 -9.27 0.38 3.67
N GLN A 35 -8.59 -0.73 3.36
CA GLN A 35 -8.09 -1.66 4.38
C GLN A 35 -7.07 -0.96 5.29
N MET A 36 -6.09 -0.26 4.71
CA MET A 36 -5.09 0.48 5.48
C MET A 36 -5.74 1.53 6.39
N GLU A 37 -6.72 2.28 5.88
CA GLU A 37 -7.43 3.30 6.64
C GLU A 37 -8.20 2.69 7.81
N ASN A 38 -8.91 1.58 7.59
CA ASN A 38 -9.63 0.85 8.63
C ASN A 38 -8.67 0.29 9.70
N LEU A 39 -7.53 -0.27 9.29
CA LEU A 39 -6.47 -0.71 10.20
C LEU A 39 -5.89 0.48 10.99
N LEU A 40 -5.69 1.65 10.37
CA LEU A 40 -5.23 2.84 11.09
C LEU A 40 -6.28 3.35 12.09
N GLU A 41 -7.56 3.33 11.75
CA GLU A 41 -8.64 3.69 12.66
C GLU A 41 -8.72 2.77 13.87
N LYS A 42 -8.70 1.45 13.62
CA LYS A 42 -8.63 0.46 14.70
C LYS A 42 -7.37 0.64 15.55
N LYS A 43 -6.25 1.08 14.97
CA LYS A 43 -4.97 1.30 15.69
C LYS A 43 -5.06 2.48 16.62
N LYS A 44 -5.69 3.56 16.16
CA LYS A 44 -6.00 4.72 17.00
C LYS A 44 -6.92 4.35 18.16
N ALA A 45 -7.81 3.39 17.94
CA ALA A 45 -8.72 2.89 18.97
C ALA A 45 -8.14 1.77 19.84
N ASP A 46 -6.85 1.42 19.67
CA ASP A 46 -6.17 0.32 20.37
C ASP A 46 -6.87 -1.06 20.23
N GLN A 47 -7.61 -1.25 19.13
CA GLN A 47 -8.42 -2.43 18.85
C GLN A 47 -7.78 -3.39 17.84
N LEU A 48 -6.51 -3.17 17.45
CA LEU A 48 -5.86 -4.08 16.52
C LEU A 48 -5.50 -5.38 17.19
N SER A 49 -5.87 -6.46 16.50
CA SER A 49 -5.30 -7.77 16.77
C SER A 49 -3.85 -7.83 16.29
N PRO A 50 -2.98 -8.66 16.90
CA PRO A 50 -1.59 -8.82 16.47
C PRO A 50 -1.45 -9.23 14.98
N ASP A 51 -2.45 -9.92 14.44
CA ASP A 51 -2.53 -10.25 13.01
C ASP A 51 -2.73 -8.98 12.15
N GLU A 52 -3.65 -8.11 12.55
CA GLU A 52 -3.89 -6.81 11.91
C GLU A 52 -2.68 -5.86 12.05
N ILE A 53 -1.95 -5.93 13.17
CA ILE A 53 -0.72 -5.13 13.35
C ILE A 53 0.33 -5.53 12.32
N THR A 54 0.50 -6.85 12.16
CA THR A 54 1.40 -7.42 11.16
C THR A 54 0.96 -6.99 9.76
N GLU A 55 -0.33 -7.01 9.46
CA GLU A 55 -0.86 -6.57 8.17
C GLU A 55 -0.59 -5.09 7.90
N LEU A 56 -0.85 -4.21 8.87
CA LEU A 56 -0.57 -2.78 8.74
C LEU A 56 0.92 -2.51 8.53
N ASP A 57 1.79 -3.28 9.19
CA ASP A 57 3.25 -3.19 9.01
C ASP A 57 3.67 -3.61 7.59
N ASN A 58 3.14 -4.72 7.08
CA ASN A 58 3.37 -5.17 5.70
C ASN A 58 2.89 -4.14 4.66
N ILE A 59 1.70 -3.56 4.86
CA ILE A 59 1.16 -2.52 3.97
C ILE A 59 2.05 -1.26 4.02
N GLY A 60 2.49 -0.87 5.22
CA GLY A 60 3.40 0.26 5.40
C GLY A 60 4.77 0.05 4.74
N GLU A 61 5.30 -1.17 4.76
CA GLU A 61 6.53 -1.51 4.05
C GLU A 61 6.35 -1.40 2.53
N LEU A 62 5.24 -1.94 2.00
CA LEU A 62 4.90 -1.82 0.57
C LEU A 62 4.76 -0.36 0.14
N ASP A 63 4.15 0.50 0.96
CA ASP A 63 4.00 1.94 0.67
C ASP A 63 5.37 2.61 0.54
N ARG A 64 6.30 2.24 1.42
CA ARG A 64 7.65 2.79 1.43
C ARG A 64 8.45 2.32 0.21
N ILE A 65 8.29 1.06 -0.18
CA ILE A 65 8.90 0.52 -1.41
C ILE A 65 8.34 1.27 -2.64
N PHE A 66 7.02 1.45 -2.74
CA PHE A 66 6.42 2.18 -3.84
C PHE A 66 6.82 3.64 -3.86
N THR A 67 6.83 4.33 -2.72
CA THR A 67 7.31 5.70 -2.61
C THR A 67 8.76 5.80 -3.08
N HIS A 68 9.61 4.85 -2.72
CA HIS A 68 11.01 4.84 -3.17
C HIS A 68 11.13 4.61 -4.68
N ILE A 69 10.42 3.61 -5.24
CA ILE A 69 10.41 3.32 -6.68
C ILE A 69 9.83 4.52 -7.45
N ASN A 70 8.71 5.09 -6.99
CA ASN A 70 8.07 6.25 -7.58
C ASN A 70 9.00 7.47 -7.53
N ALA A 71 9.71 7.69 -6.43
CA ALA A 71 10.69 8.77 -6.30
C ALA A 71 11.89 8.55 -7.25
N MET A 72 12.41 7.32 -7.38
CA MET A 72 13.47 6.99 -8.33
C MET A 72 13.02 7.14 -9.78
N LEU A 73 11.80 6.71 -10.12
CA LEU A 73 11.23 6.88 -11.45
C LEU A 73 11.03 8.36 -11.77
N ALA A 74 10.47 9.12 -10.83
CA ALA A 74 10.30 10.57 -10.96
C ALA A 74 11.66 11.28 -11.12
N ALA A 75 12.67 10.93 -10.31
CA ALA A 75 14.00 11.52 -10.38
C ALA A 75 14.72 11.23 -11.70
N GLN A 76 14.66 9.99 -12.20
CA GLN A 76 15.27 9.61 -13.48
C GLN A 76 14.63 10.33 -14.68
N ASN A 77 13.31 10.53 -14.65
CA ASN A 77 12.59 11.21 -15.74
C ASN A 77 12.62 12.74 -15.61
N ALA A 78 12.79 13.29 -14.40
CA ALA A 78 12.94 14.74 -14.18
C ALA A 78 14.29 15.28 -14.71
N SER A 79 15.24 14.42 -15.03
CA SER A 79 16.56 14.76 -15.58
C SER A 79 16.67 14.67 -17.11
N GLN A 80 15.57 14.49 -17.85
CA GLN A 80 15.53 14.51 -19.32
C GLN A 80 15.02 15.83 -19.88
#